data_AF-A0A958XIN9-F1
#
_entry.id   AF-A0A958XIN9-F1
#
_cell.length_a   1.000
_cell.length_b   1.000
_cell.length_c   1.000
_cell.angle_alpha   90.00
_cell.angle_beta   90.00
_cell.angle_gamma   90.00
#
_symmetry.space_group_name_H-M   'P 1'
#
loop_
_entity.id
_entity.type
_entity.pdbx_description
1 polymer ?
#
loop_
_entity_poly.entity_id
_entity_poly.type
_entity_poly.pdbx_seq_one_letter_code
_entity_poly.pdbx_strand_id
1 'polypeptide(L)'
;MRQTLTIKILLVTGFALFGACNHLDPELIDAVQTRLGRIQESRPELEDALRNTTHLIEQIQKAPIGLRRSPEFGFEQLASDIESLNADYRKLQEKYNALYTKLDGLMGNYVDGQIKKKVLVEGMNNFEKTMSEFERDRDALALRFNEYSAKYARMSATFAALPAPEQAALNSRYDSSAVSIPKPEHRPTVKKPVEQPLENTSENTEQQQ
;
A
#
# COMPACT_ATOMS: atom_id res chain seq x y z
N MET A 1 9.82 -44.35 -12.43
CA MET A 1 8.45 -43.79 -12.45
C MET A 1 8.60 -42.27 -12.47
N ARG A 2 8.73 -41.63 -13.64
CA ARG A 2 7.66 -41.11 -14.52
C ARG A 2 6.57 -40.36 -13.73
N GLN A 3 6.67 -39.03 -13.68
CA GLN A 3 5.71 -38.13 -14.35
C GLN A 3 6.27 -36.70 -14.43
N THR A 4 6.78 -36.40 -15.62
CA THR A 4 6.94 -35.06 -16.20
C THR A 4 5.56 -34.41 -16.34
N LEU A 5 5.29 -33.31 -15.65
CA LEU A 5 4.18 -32.42 -15.99
C LEU A 5 4.73 -31.18 -16.69
N THR A 6 4.96 -31.37 -17.99
CA THR A 6 5.23 -30.32 -18.96
C THR A 6 4.00 -29.44 -19.08
N ILE A 7 3.95 -28.32 -18.37
CA ILE A 7 3.02 -27.24 -18.68
C ILE A 7 3.55 -26.56 -19.93
N LYS A 8 3.17 -27.12 -21.08
CA LYS A 8 3.26 -26.43 -22.36
C LYS A 8 2.31 -25.23 -22.26
N ILE A 9 2.91 -24.04 -22.20
CA ILE A 9 2.27 -22.77 -22.53
C ILE A 9 1.71 -22.93 -23.95
N LEU A 10 0.44 -23.30 -24.03
CA LEU A 10 -0.31 -23.49 -25.26
C LEU A 10 -1.31 -22.34 -25.30
N LEU A 11 -0.80 -21.16 -25.65
CA LEU A 11 -1.59 -19.94 -25.81
C LEU A 11 -1.00 -19.06 -26.95
N VAL A 12 -0.57 -19.70 -28.05
CA VAL A 12 -0.07 -18.97 -29.26
C VAL A 12 -0.65 -19.55 -30.56
N THR A 13 -1.81 -20.21 -30.53
CA THR A 13 -2.42 -20.77 -31.76
C THR A 13 -3.93 -20.58 -31.79
N GLY A 14 -4.36 -19.32 -31.67
CA GLY A 14 -5.76 -18.93 -31.81
C GLY A 14 -6.00 -17.51 -32.34
N PHE A 15 -4.96 -16.82 -32.83
CA PHE A 15 -5.04 -15.41 -33.26
C PHE A 15 -4.75 -15.21 -34.76
N ALA A 16 -5.00 -16.23 -35.58
CA ALA A 16 -5.14 -16.03 -37.01
C ALA A 16 -6.64 -16.16 -37.31
N LEU A 17 -7.27 -15.05 -37.74
CA LEU A 17 -8.61 -14.94 -38.36
C LEU A 17 -9.63 -14.02 -37.66
N PHE A 18 -9.21 -12.85 -37.17
CA PHE A 18 -10.05 -11.62 -37.14
C PHE A 18 -9.04 -10.46 -37.29
N GLY A 19 -8.95 -9.70 -38.38
CA GLY A 19 -10.03 -8.97 -39.03
C GLY A 19 -9.91 -7.45 -38.78
N ALA A 20 -8.71 -6.85 -38.89
CA ALA A 20 -8.45 -5.44 -39.22
C ALA A 20 -6.93 -5.16 -39.10
N CYS A 21 -6.40 -4.26 -39.94
CA CYS A 21 -4.99 -3.86 -40.02
C CYS A 21 -4.47 -3.08 -38.79
N ASN A 22 -4.61 -3.60 -37.57
CA ASN A 22 -3.86 -3.11 -36.42
C ASN A 22 -2.53 -3.84 -36.37
N HIS A 23 -1.51 -3.25 -36.99
CA HIS A 23 -0.14 -3.73 -36.86
C HIS A 23 0.29 -3.48 -35.41
N LEU A 24 0.10 -4.48 -34.55
CA LEU A 24 0.62 -4.47 -33.19
C LEU A 24 2.13 -4.30 -33.25
N ASP A 25 2.66 -3.38 -32.46
CA ASP A 25 4.08 -3.10 -32.39
C ASP A 25 4.73 -4.05 -31.36
N PRO A 26 5.52 -5.04 -31.81
CA PRO A 26 6.10 -6.04 -30.92
C PRO A 26 7.10 -5.44 -29.94
N GLU A 27 7.85 -4.41 -30.35
CA GLU A 27 8.81 -3.73 -29.47
C GLU A 27 8.08 -3.01 -28.34
N LEU A 28 6.93 -2.39 -28.66
CA LEU A 28 6.11 -1.72 -27.65
C LEU A 28 5.51 -2.71 -26.65
N ILE A 29 5.04 -3.87 -27.12
CA ILE A 29 4.49 -4.91 -26.25
C ILE A 29 5.57 -5.43 -25.29
N ASP A 30 6.76 -5.76 -25.82
CA ASP A 30 7.90 -6.20 -25.00
C ASP A 30 8.31 -5.14 -23.96
N ALA A 31 8.30 -3.87 -24.37
CA ALA A 31 8.58 -2.75 -23.49
C ALA A 31 7.55 -2.58 -22.36
N VAL A 32 6.27 -2.88 -22.59
CA VAL A 32 5.23 -2.87 -21.55
C VAL A 32 5.37 -4.08 -20.63
N GLN A 33 5.60 -5.27 -21.20
CA GLN A 33 5.80 -6.51 -20.42
C GLN A 33 7.00 -6.42 -19.48
N THR A 34 8.11 -5.86 -19.97
CA THR A 34 9.30 -5.59 -19.14
C THR A 34 8.96 -4.69 -17.94
N ARG A 35 8.17 -3.65 -18.15
CA ARG A 35 7.73 -2.74 -17.07
C ARG A 35 6.77 -3.42 -16.09
N LEU A 36 5.86 -4.25 -16.58
CA LEU A 36 4.99 -5.08 -15.75
C LEU A 36 5.81 -6.05 -14.88
N GLY A 37 6.86 -6.64 -15.43
CA GLY A 37 7.82 -7.46 -14.67
C GLY A 37 8.48 -6.68 -13.55
N ARG A 38 9.04 -5.50 -13.85
CA ARG A 38 9.69 -4.64 -12.85
C ARG A 38 8.76 -4.25 -11.70
N ILE A 39 7.51 -3.88 -11.98
CA ILE A 39 6.59 -3.56 -10.89
C ILE A 39 6.27 -4.84 -10.08
N GLN A 40 6.05 -6.00 -10.71
CA GLN A 40 5.81 -7.25 -9.99
C GLN A 40 6.94 -7.62 -9.02
N GLU A 41 8.19 -7.31 -9.36
CA GLU A 41 9.35 -7.52 -8.47
C GLU A 41 9.26 -6.69 -7.18
N SER A 42 8.53 -5.57 -7.17
CA SER A 42 8.32 -4.75 -5.97
C SER A 42 7.30 -5.35 -4.99
N ARG A 43 6.49 -6.32 -5.44
CA ARG A 43 5.45 -6.95 -4.61
C ARG A 43 6.01 -7.67 -3.38
N PRO A 44 6.96 -8.63 -3.50
CA PRO A 44 7.50 -9.33 -2.33
C PRO A 44 8.13 -8.36 -1.32
N GLU A 45 8.84 -7.34 -1.80
CA GLU A 45 9.45 -6.33 -0.91
C GLU A 45 8.41 -5.60 -0.06
N LEU A 46 7.27 -5.25 -0.66
CA LEU A 46 6.18 -4.55 0.04
C LEU A 46 5.43 -5.47 1.01
N GLU A 47 5.20 -6.72 0.61
CA GLU A 47 4.62 -7.74 1.48
C GLU A 47 5.51 -8.01 2.70
N ASP A 48 6.83 -8.07 2.52
CA ASP A 48 7.79 -8.23 3.60
C ASP A 48 7.88 -7.00 4.50
N ALA A 49 7.85 -5.79 3.93
CA ALA A 49 7.83 -4.56 4.72
C ALA A 49 6.58 -4.46 5.61
N LEU A 50 5.40 -4.83 5.10
CA LEU A 50 4.16 -4.91 5.86
C LEU A 50 4.23 -5.97 6.97
N ARG A 51 4.79 -7.13 6.67
CA ARG A 51 4.99 -8.22 7.65
C ARG A 51 5.91 -7.77 8.77
N ASN A 52 7.04 -7.16 8.44
CA ASN A 52 8.03 -6.66 9.39
C ASN A 52 7.46 -5.54 10.27
N THR A 53 6.71 -4.62 9.69
CA THR A 53 6.04 -3.54 10.44
C THR A 53 4.97 -4.09 11.37
N THR A 54 4.18 -5.06 10.91
CA THR A 54 3.19 -5.75 11.75
C THR A 54 3.86 -6.48 12.91
N HIS A 55 4.97 -7.17 12.66
CA HIS A 55 5.72 -7.84 13.71
C HIS A 55 6.26 -6.85 14.75
N LEU A 56 6.77 -5.69 14.32
CA LEU A 56 7.23 -4.65 15.24
C LEU A 56 6.08 -4.10 16.11
N ILE A 57 4.88 -3.92 15.55
CA ILE A 57 3.68 -3.54 16.31
C ILE A 57 3.36 -4.59 17.39
N GLU A 58 3.41 -5.87 17.05
CA GLU A 58 3.17 -6.95 18.03
C GLU A 58 4.19 -6.94 19.17
N GLN A 59 5.47 -6.69 18.86
CA GLN A 59 6.51 -6.55 19.89
C GLN A 59 6.21 -5.38 20.84
N ILE A 60 5.82 -4.23 20.28
CA ILE A 60 5.45 -3.03 21.03
C ILE A 60 4.24 -3.27 21.93
N GLN A 61 3.23 -3.99 21.46
CA GLN A 61 2.05 -4.32 22.26
C GLN A 61 2.40 -5.22 23.45
N LYS A 62 3.38 -6.12 23.27
CA LYS A 62 3.88 -7.05 24.29
C LYS A 62 4.97 -6.44 25.18
N ALA A 63 5.40 -5.21 24.93
CA ALA A 63 6.42 -4.56 25.74
C ALA A 63 5.97 -4.41 27.20
N PRO A 64 6.90 -4.48 28.18
CA PRO A 64 6.58 -4.32 29.60
C PRO A 64 5.84 -3.01 29.88
N ILE A 65 4.88 -3.04 30.81
CA ILE A 65 4.07 -1.85 31.12
C ILE A 65 4.92 -0.67 31.63
N GLY A 66 5.99 -0.96 32.38
CA GLY A 66 6.96 0.04 32.83
C GLY A 66 7.65 0.76 31.68
N LEU A 67 7.97 0.06 30.59
CA LEU A 67 8.53 0.65 29.37
C LEU A 67 7.46 1.46 28.60
N ARG A 68 6.24 0.91 28.50
CA ARG A 68 5.15 1.52 27.72
C ARG A 68 4.62 2.82 28.34
N ARG A 69 4.59 2.92 29.66
CA ARG A 69 3.94 4.00 30.41
C ARG A 69 4.91 4.99 31.04
N SER A 70 6.19 4.66 31.12
CA SER A 70 7.19 5.61 31.60
C SER A 70 7.44 6.69 30.54
N PRO A 71 7.21 7.98 30.85
CA PRO A 71 7.40 9.07 29.90
C PRO A 71 8.87 9.26 29.51
N GLU A 72 9.80 8.81 30.35
CA GLU A 72 11.26 8.93 30.16
C GLU A 72 11.75 8.19 28.90
N PHE A 73 11.01 7.17 28.45
CA PHE A 73 11.36 6.40 27.27
C PHE A 73 10.72 6.93 25.98
N GLY A 74 9.68 7.77 26.06
CA GLY A 74 8.99 8.29 24.87
C GLY A 74 8.27 7.21 24.04
N PHE A 75 7.78 6.15 24.70
CA PHE A 75 7.23 4.96 24.05
C PHE A 75 5.93 5.21 23.30
N GLU A 76 5.03 6.02 23.86
CA GLU A 76 3.72 6.30 23.27
C GLU A 76 3.84 6.96 21.88
N GLN A 77 4.75 7.93 21.74
CA GLN A 77 5.01 8.56 20.45
C GLN A 77 5.55 7.57 19.43
N LEU A 78 6.51 6.72 19.83
CA LEU A 78 7.07 5.70 18.94
C LEU A 78 6.01 4.69 18.49
N ALA A 79 5.13 4.25 19.40
CA ALA A 79 4.04 3.34 19.07
C ALA A 79 3.08 3.96 18.02
N SER A 80 2.70 5.22 18.22
CA SER A 80 1.88 5.99 17.27
C SER A 80 2.56 6.15 15.91
N ASP A 81 3.85 6.47 15.90
CA ASP A 81 4.63 6.64 14.66
C ASP A 81 4.71 5.34 13.85
N ILE A 82 4.80 4.18 14.51
CA ILE A 82 4.84 2.86 13.88
C ILE A 82 3.45 2.43 13.37
N GLU A 83 2.38 2.74 14.09
CA GLU A 83 1.01 2.53 13.58
C GLU A 83 0.75 3.36 12.32
N SER A 84 1.21 4.62 12.32
CA SER A 84 1.15 5.51 11.16
C SER A 84 1.98 4.96 9.99
N LEU A 85 3.20 4.47 10.25
CA LEU A 85 4.05 3.81 9.26
C LEU A 85 3.36 2.59 8.62
N ASN A 86 2.68 1.76 9.41
CA ASN A 86 1.92 0.62 8.90
C ASN A 86 0.76 1.05 8.00
N ALA A 87 0.05 2.11 8.37
CA ALA A 87 -1.00 2.69 7.54
C ALA A 87 -0.44 3.23 6.21
N ASP A 88 0.74 3.86 6.24
CA ASP A 88 1.41 4.37 5.03
C ASP A 88 1.87 3.23 4.11
N TYR A 89 2.40 2.13 4.64
CA TYR A 89 2.71 0.94 3.84
C TYR A 89 1.45 0.32 3.19
N ARG A 90 0.29 0.33 3.88
CA ARG A 90 -0.98 -0.13 3.29
C ARG A 90 -1.43 0.76 2.13
N LYS A 91 -1.30 2.09 2.26
CA LYS A 91 -1.55 3.00 1.13
C LYS A 91 -0.58 2.76 -0.02
N LEU A 92 0.68 2.47 0.27
CA LEU A 92 1.66 2.14 -0.76
C LEU A 92 1.29 0.85 -1.50
N GLN A 93 0.73 -0.16 -0.80
CA GLN A 93 0.20 -1.39 -1.41
C GLN A 93 -0.99 -1.11 -2.34
N GLU A 94 -1.88 -0.19 -1.95
CA GLU A 94 -2.97 0.26 -2.82
C GLU A 94 -2.43 0.97 -4.08
N LYS A 95 -1.42 1.84 -3.93
CA LYS A 95 -0.74 2.49 -5.07
C LYS A 95 -0.10 1.46 -6.02
N TYR A 96 0.59 0.46 -5.47
CA TYR A 96 1.16 -0.65 -6.24
C TYR A 96 0.07 -1.37 -7.06
N ASN A 97 -1.04 -1.77 -6.41
CA ASN A 97 -2.12 -2.49 -7.08
C ASN A 97 -2.76 -1.65 -8.20
N ALA A 98 -2.95 -0.35 -7.96
CA ALA A 98 -3.49 0.58 -8.94
C ALA A 98 -2.54 0.76 -10.16
N LEU A 99 -1.23 0.91 -9.91
CA LEU A 99 -0.21 1.00 -10.95
C LEU A 99 -0.18 -0.26 -11.82
N TYR A 100 -0.14 -1.44 -11.19
CA TYR A 100 -0.13 -2.72 -11.87
C TYR A 100 -1.37 -2.89 -12.75
N THR A 101 -2.56 -2.71 -12.17
CA THR A 101 -3.85 -2.85 -12.87
C THR A 101 -3.96 -1.89 -14.04
N LYS A 102 -3.49 -0.64 -13.87
CA LYS A 102 -3.53 0.36 -14.93
C LYS A 102 -2.63 0.00 -16.10
N LEU A 103 -1.40 -0.45 -15.85
CA LEU A 103 -0.48 -0.82 -16.92
C LEU A 103 -0.93 -2.10 -17.62
N ASP A 104 -1.40 -3.10 -16.87
CA ASP A 104 -1.95 -4.35 -17.40
C ASP A 104 -3.19 -4.10 -18.27
N GLY A 105 -4.12 -3.26 -17.79
CA GLY A 105 -5.28 -2.84 -18.56
C GLY A 105 -4.94 -2.05 -19.82
N LEU A 106 -3.92 -1.17 -19.77
CA LEU A 106 -3.43 -0.47 -20.96
C LEU A 106 -2.86 -1.45 -21.99
N MET A 107 -2.12 -2.47 -21.55
CA MET A 107 -1.59 -3.51 -22.42
C MET A 107 -2.73 -4.30 -23.08
N GLY A 108 -3.70 -4.76 -22.29
CA GLY A 108 -4.86 -5.51 -22.79
C GLY A 108 -5.65 -4.71 -23.82
N ASN A 109 -6.00 -3.46 -23.51
CA ASN A 109 -6.73 -2.59 -24.43
C ASN A 109 -5.98 -2.31 -25.73
N TYR A 110 -4.64 -2.29 -25.70
CA TYR A 110 -3.83 -2.11 -26.91
C TYR A 110 -3.81 -3.37 -27.77
N VAL A 111 -3.60 -4.54 -27.15
CA VAL A 111 -3.61 -5.84 -27.82
C VAL A 111 -4.98 -6.12 -28.46
N ASP A 112 -6.07 -5.77 -27.76
CA ASP A 112 -7.44 -5.91 -28.26
C ASP A 112 -7.83 -4.83 -29.30
N GLY A 113 -6.93 -3.90 -29.62
CA GLY A 113 -7.16 -2.83 -30.59
C GLY A 113 -8.14 -1.74 -30.14
N GLN A 114 -8.49 -1.71 -28.85
CA GLN A 114 -9.40 -0.70 -28.27
C GLN A 114 -8.73 0.67 -28.13
N ILE A 115 -7.41 0.71 -27.94
CA ILE A 115 -6.62 1.95 -27.92
C ILE A 115 -5.52 1.95 -28.97
N LYS A 116 -5.12 3.15 -29.40
CA LYS A 116 -4.03 3.35 -30.36
C LYS A 116 -2.68 3.38 -29.65
N LYS A 117 -1.60 3.08 -30.38
CA LYS A 117 -0.20 3.18 -29.93
C LYS A 117 0.10 4.48 -29.16
N LYS A 118 -0.39 5.64 -29.65
CA LYS A 118 -0.19 6.95 -28.99
C LYS A 118 -0.69 6.96 -27.54
N VAL A 119 -1.88 6.41 -27.29
CA VAL A 119 -2.49 6.35 -25.95
C VAL A 119 -1.70 5.42 -25.04
N LEU A 120 -1.23 4.27 -25.56
CA LEU A 120 -0.38 3.36 -24.79
C LEU A 120 0.95 4.04 -24.39
N VAL A 121 1.62 4.72 -25.32
CA VAL A 121 2.87 5.45 -25.05
C VAL A 121 2.67 6.55 -24.01
N GLU A 122 1.60 7.33 -24.10
CA GLU A 122 1.26 8.34 -23.08
C GLU A 122 0.99 7.69 -21.71
N GLY A 123 0.28 6.55 -21.70
CA GLY A 123 0.04 5.74 -20.51
C GLY A 123 1.33 5.24 -19.86
N MET A 124 2.27 4.72 -20.66
CA MET A 124 3.59 4.27 -20.20
C MET A 124 4.44 5.42 -19.66
N ASN A 125 4.43 6.59 -20.32
CA ASN A 125 5.15 7.76 -19.81
C ASN A 125 4.61 8.23 -18.46
N ASN A 126 3.29 8.16 -18.26
CA ASN A 126 2.68 8.45 -16.96
C ASN A 126 3.02 7.36 -15.93
N PHE A 127 3.02 6.09 -16.32
CA PHE A 127 3.43 4.97 -15.47
C PHE A 127 4.84 5.17 -14.94
N GLU A 128 5.82 5.53 -15.77
CA GLU A 128 7.21 5.73 -15.35
C GLU A 128 7.34 6.82 -14.26
N LYS A 129 6.62 7.93 -14.43
CA LYS A 129 6.60 9.01 -13.43
C LYS A 129 6.05 8.53 -12.09
N THR A 130 4.90 7.86 -12.12
CA THR A 130 4.27 7.34 -10.91
C THR A 130 5.05 6.19 -10.30
N MET A 131 5.74 5.37 -11.08
CA MET A 131 6.63 4.32 -10.58
C MET A 131 7.83 4.93 -9.86
N SER A 132 8.41 6.00 -10.40
CA SER A 132 9.51 6.74 -9.75
C SER A 132 9.07 7.40 -8.44
N GLU A 133 7.81 7.81 -8.31
CA GLU A 133 7.22 8.29 -7.06
C GLU A 133 7.00 7.13 -6.07
N PHE A 134 6.46 6.01 -6.55
CA PHE A 134 6.25 4.81 -5.75
C PHE A 134 7.55 4.29 -5.14
N GLU A 135 8.64 4.21 -5.93
CA GLU A 135 9.95 3.77 -5.45
C GLU A 135 10.51 4.71 -4.39
N ARG A 136 10.38 6.03 -4.58
CA ARG A 136 10.79 7.02 -3.57
C ARG A 136 9.99 6.91 -2.28
N ASP A 137 8.68 6.73 -2.38
CA ASP A 137 7.81 6.51 -1.21
C ASP A 137 8.21 5.23 -0.47
N ARG A 138 8.43 4.13 -1.20
CA ARG A 138 8.90 2.85 -0.64
C ARG A 138 10.19 3.02 0.15
N ASP A 139 11.19 3.66 -0.46
CA ASP A 139 12.52 3.82 0.14
C ASP A 139 12.45 4.74 1.38
N ALA A 140 11.63 5.80 1.32
CA ALA A 140 11.41 6.68 2.46
C ALA A 140 10.74 5.95 3.65
N LEU A 141 9.75 5.09 3.38
CA LEU A 141 9.13 4.27 4.43
C LEU A 141 10.12 3.24 4.99
N ALA A 142 10.97 2.64 4.16
CA ALA A 142 11.99 1.70 4.62
C ALA A 142 13.02 2.36 5.56
N LEU A 143 13.42 3.60 5.28
CA LEU A 143 14.28 4.38 6.17
C LEU A 143 13.58 4.64 7.52
N ARG A 144 12.33 5.11 7.50
CA ARG A 144 11.53 5.31 8.73
C ARG A 144 11.37 4.03 9.54
N PHE A 145 11.12 2.91 8.88
CA PHE A 145 11.05 1.60 9.55
C PHE A 145 12.34 1.28 10.29
N ASN A 146 13.50 1.42 9.63
CA ASN A 146 14.80 1.15 10.24
C ASN A 146 15.07 2.07 11.44
N GLU A 147 14.73 3.35 11.32
CA GLU A 147 14.86 4.32 12.42
C GLU A 147 13.98 3.95 13.62
N TYR A 148 12.70 3.64 13.39
CA TYR A 148 11.76 3.29 14.45
C TYR A 148 12.10 1.95 15.10
N SER A 149 12.50 0.96 14.30
CA SER A 149 12.99 -0.34 14.79
C SER A 149 14.22 -0.17 15.67
N ALA A 150 15.21 0.63 15.24
CA ALA A 150 16.40 0.91 16.03
C ALA A 150 16.07 1.68 17.32
N LYS A 151 15.14 2.64 17.26
CA LYS A 151 14.67 3.38 18.44
C LYS A 151 13.99 2.44 19.45
N TYR A 152 13.11 1.56 19.00
CA TYR A 152 12.47 0.55 19.84
C TYR A 152 13.50 -0.39 20.49
N ALA A 153 14.47 -0.88 19.70
CA ALA A 153 15.53 -1.75 20.20
C ALA A 153 16.36 -1.08 21.30
N ARG A 154 16.74 0.20 21.11
CA ARG A 154 17.46 0.97 22.13
C ARG A 154 16.63 1.14 23.40
N MET A 155 15.38 1.54 23.29
CA MET A 155 14.48 1.71 24.44
C MET A 155 14.30 0.40 25.22
N SER A 156 14.10 -0.71 24.50
CA SER A 156 13.97 -2.03 25.08
C SER A 156 15.25 -2.48 25.80
N ALA A 157 16.42 -2.22 25.19
CA ALA A 157 17.71 -2.52 25.79
C ALA A 157 17.98 -1.68 27.05
N THR A 158 17.68 -0.37 27.01
CA THR A 158 17.82 0.51 28.18
C THR A 158 16.94 0.04 29.33
N PHE A 159 15.68 -0.32 29.07
CA PHE A 159 14.79 -0.86 30.09
C PHE A 159 15.30 -2.19 30.65
N ALA A 160 15.76 -3.11 29.79
CA ALA A 160 16.29 -4.40 30.20
C ALA A 160 17.59 -4.29 31.02
N ALA A 161 18.37 -3.23 30.81
CA ALA A 161 19.59 -2.95 31.56
C ALA A 161 19.34 -2.38 32.96
N LEU A 162 18.13 -1.92 33.27
CA LEU A 162 17.79 -1.46 34.63
C LEU A 162 17.90 -2.63 35.62
N PRO A 163 18.30 -2.38 36.88
CA PRO A 163 18.23 -3.39 37.93
C PRO A 163 16.81 -3.96 38.07
N ALA A 164 16.70 -5.25 38.34
CA ALA A 164 15.41 -5.93 38.58
C ALA A 164 14.46 -5.20 39.56
N PRO A 165 14.90 -4.65 40.71
CA PRO A 165 13.99 -3.90 41.59
C PRO A 165 13.45 -2.62 40.94
N GLU A 166 14.23 -1.97 40.09
CA GLU A 166 13.82 -0.76 39.37
C GLU A 166 12.82 -1.08 38.26
N GLN A 167 13.05 -2.15 37.50
CA GLN A 167 12.08 -2.67 36.53
C GLN A 167 10.75 -3.03 37.21
N ALA A 168 10.81 -3.72 38.36
CA ALA A 168 9.63 -4.09 39.13
C ALA A 168 8.88 -2.87 39.68
N ALA A 169 9.61 -1.85 40.15
CA ALA A 169 9.03 -0.59 40.61
C ALA A 169 8.32 0.15 39.47
N LEU A 170 8.93 0.25 38.29
CA LEU A 170 8.29 0.84 37.11
C LEU A 170 7.05 0.04 36.69
N ASN A 171 7.15 -1.28 36.60
CA ASN A 171 6.01 -2.12 36.27
C ASN A 171 4.87 -1.96 37.28
N SER A 172 5.14 -2.02 38.58
CA SER A 172 4.13 -1.89 39.64
C SER A 172 3.49 -0.49 39.69
N ARG A 173 4.29 0.58 39.51
CA ARG A 173 3.79 1.96 39.47
C ARG A 173 2.71 2.13 38.41
N TYR A 174 2.89 1.51 37.25
CA TYR A 174 1.98 1.64 36.11
C TYR A 174 0.95 0.52 35.96
N ASP A 175 1.09 -0.57 36.74
CA ASP A 175 0.10 -1.65 36.84
C ASP A 175 -1.06 -1.28 37.79
N SER A 176 -0.80 -0.52 38.85
CA SER A 176 -1.86 -0.05 39.78
C SER A 176 -2.71 1.11 39.24
N SER A 177 -2.28 1.74 38.14
CA SER A 177 -3.07 2.75 37.43
C SER A 177 -4.06 2.07 36.49
N ALA A 178 -5.05 1.39 37.09
CA ALA A 178 -6.35 1.15 36.47
C ALA A 178 -7.11 2.49 36.31
N VAL A 179 -6.51 3.42 35.56
CA VAL A 179 -7.22 4.54 34.96
C VAL A 179 -7.58 4.05 33.57
N SER A 180 -8.89 3.85 33.37
CA SER A 180 -9.51 3.51 32.10
C SER A 180 -8.79 4.21 30.96
N ILE A 181 -8.16 3.43 30.08
CA ILE A 181 -7.88 3.90 28.73
C ILE A 181 -9.25 4.26 28.17
N PRO A 182 -9.57 5.53 27.86
CA PRO A 182 -10.79 5.82 27.13
C PRO A 182 -10.69 5.02 25.84
N LYS A 183 -11.62 4.08 25.68
CA LYS A 183 -11.87 3.36 24.44
C LYS A 183 -11.84 4.41 23.33
N PRO A 184 -11.06 4.24 22.26
CA PRO A 184 -11.10 5.19 21.15
C PRO A 184 -12.56 5.28 20.72
N GLU A 185 -13.18 6.44 20.97
CA GLU A 185 -14.54 6.69 20.50
C GLU A 185 -14.50 6.45 19.00
N HIS A 186 -15.35 5.54 18.53
CA HIS A 186 -15.67 5.43 17.13
C HIS A 186 -16.05 6.84 16.68
N ARG A 187 -15.17 7.42 15.86
CA ARG A 187 -15.49 8.59 15.07
C ARG A 187 -16.84 8.30 14.40
N PRO A 188 -17.89 9.08 14.65
CA PRO A 188 -19.18 8.82 14.03
C PRO A 188 -18.99 8.86 12.52
N THR A 189 -19.48 7.82 11.86
CA THR A 189 -19.74 7.76 10.42
C THR A 189 -20.33 9.09 9.96
N VAL A 190 -19.54 9.85 9.21
CA VAL A 190 -20.08 10.94 8.40
C VAL A 190 -21.05 10.29 7.42
N LYS A 191 -22.30 10.70 7.55
CA LYS A 191 -23.44 10.24 6.76
C LYS A 191 -23.14 10.34 5.27
N LYS A 192 -23.68 9.37 4.51
CA LYS A 192 -23.81 9.39 3.06
C LYS A 192 -24.16 10.80 2.54
N PRO A 193 -23.61 11.21 1.38
CA PRO A 193 -24.13 12.36 0.66
C PRO A 193 -25.62 12.15 0.39
N VAL A 194 -26.43 13.13 0.76
CA VAL A 194 -27.81 13.23 0.27
C VAL A 194 -27.69 13.57 -1.21
N GLU A 195 -28.10 12.64 -2.07
CA GLU A 195 -28.43 12.92 -3.46
C GLU A 195 -29.46 14.06 -3.48
N GLN A 196 -29.06 15.22 -4.00
CA GLN A 196 -30.03 16.22 -4.43
C GLN A 196 -30.61 15.76 -5.78
N PRO A 197 -31.95 15.69 -5.92
CA PRO A 197 -32.57 15.39 -7.20
C PRO A 197 -32.29 16.51 -8.20
N LEU A 198 -31.94 16.12 -9.42
CA LEU A 198 -31.97 16.96 -10.62
C LEU A 198 -33.40 17.49 -10.81
N GLU A 199 -33.65 18.75 -10.44
CA GLU A 199 -34.82 19.46 -10.97
C GLU A 199 -34.56 19.83 -12.42
N ASN A 200 -35.25 19.09 -13.27
CA ASN A 200 -35.43 19.31 -14.68
C ASN A 200 -36.42 20.48 -14.85
N THR A 201 -35.94 21.66 -15.24
CA THR A 201 -36.79 22.72 -15.77
C THR A 201 -36.56 22.80 -17.28
N SER A 202 -37.33 22.00 -18.01
CA SER A 202 -37.62 22.21 -19.43
C SER A 202 -39.13 22.33 -19.58
N GLU A 203 -39.59 23.55 -19.83
CA GLU A 203 -40.82 23.93 -20.55
C GLU A 203 -40.66 25.45 -20.77
N ASN A 204 -40.26 25.94 -21.96
CA ASN A 204 -41.05 26.09 -23.20
C ASN A 204 -42.33 26.89 -22.89
N THR A 205 -42.56 28.12 -23.33
CA THR A 205 -42.78 28.66 -24.70
C THR A 205 -43.06 30.17 -24.42
N GLU A 206 -42.77 31.21 -25.22
CA GLU A 206 -43.54 31.61 -26.40
C GLU A 206 -43.14 33.06 -26.78
N GLN A 207 -42.89 33.26 -28.07
CA GLN A 207 -43.19 34.42 -28.94
C GLN A 207 -43.25 35.85 -28.36
N GLN A 208 -42.48 36.75 -28.98
CA GLN A 208 -42.96 38.02 -29.57
C GLN A 208 -41.82 38.56 -30.48
N GLN A 209 -42.01 38.44 -31.80
CA GLN A 209 -42.22 39.56 -32.75
C GLN A 209 -40.99 40.46 -32.93
#